data_AF-A0A3P6U6L0-F1
#
_entry.id   AF-A0A3P6U6L0-F1
#
_cell.length_a   1.000
_cell.length_b   1.000
_cell.length_c   1.000
_cell.angle_alpha   90.00
_cell.angle_beta   90.00
_cell.angle_gamma   90.00
#
_symmetry.space_group_name_H-M   'P 1'
#
loop_
_entity.id
_entity.type
_entity.pdbx_description
1 polymer ?
#
loop_
_entity_poly.entity_id
_entity_poly.type
_entity_poly.pdbx_seq_one_letter_code
_entity_poly.pdbx_strand_id
1 'polypeptide(L)'
;MTRMLKDFGFPSDNIVIVQEHAEPNPDFPTVPFPNPEEGQKVLTIPIATANKHNSNIILANDPDADRFQLAEKQPKGEWKIFTGNEMGALMSWWIWHCWREQNPKKDPSNLYVVSSAVSSSISRTIAIKEGFKIQLGLTGFKWLGNKVDELRRLGKTVLFAWEESIGFMLGHALDKDGITAAATFAELTSYLYSKQLTLAQQLLDIYSKYGFHLLSSSYWFVPNQTTMRNIFAKMRKDSKYPQKIGKFDVKYVRDLTIGYDNEQPENKPILPLSTSSEMITFTLSDGSWTTIRASGTEPKIKYYIEFKSPPGKTKKDLVDVQKQLADLEQAVIDNLLEPKANGLIARC
;
A
#
# COMPACT_ATOMS: atom_id res chain seq x y z
N MET A 1 3.81 21.13 -7.95
CA MET A 1 4.89 20.59 -7.08
C MET A 1 5.95 21.63 -6.70
N THR A 2 6.64 22.28 -7.64
CA THR A 2 7.77 23.21 -7.37
C THR A 2 7.46 24.28 -6.32
N ARG A 3 6.29 24.92 -6.40
CA ARG A 3 5.85 25.90 -5.39
C ARG A 3 5.77 25.29 -3.98
N MET A 4 5.16 24.11 -3.84
CA MET A 4 5.04 23.41 -2.55
C MET A 4 6.41 23.10 -1.94
N LEU A 5 7.38 22.64 -2.75
CA LEU A 5 8.73 22.40 -2.26
C LEU A 5 9.41 23.69 -1.77
N LYS A 6 9.20 24.82 -2.46
CA LYS A 6 9.70 26.13 -2.00
C LYS A 6 9.04 26.56 -0.69
N ASP A 7 7.73 26.35 -0.56
CA ASP A 7 6.97 26.67 0.66
C ASP A 7 7.42 25.81 1.86
N PHE A 8 7.89 24.57 1.61
CA PHE A 8 8.54 23.70 2.59
C PHE A 8 10.02 24.09 2.89
N GLY A 9 10.57 25.08 2.18
CA GLY A 9 11.93 25.59 2.41
C GLY A 9 13.03 24.92 1.58
N PHE A 10 12.70 24.12 0.57
CA PHE A 10 13.72 23.53 -0.31
C PHE A 10 14.35 24.60 -1.23
N PRO A 11 15.68 24.72 -1.29
CA PRO A 11 16.36 25.65 -2.20
C PRO A 11 16.01 25.37 -3.65
N SER A 12 15.74 26.43 -4.42
CA SER A 12 15.34 26.29 -5.84
C SER A 12 16.42 25.58 -6.67
N ASP A 13 17.68 25.81 -6.36
CA ASP A 13 18.83 25.22 -7.06
C ASP A 13 18.95 23.69 -6.84
N ASN A 14 18.29 23.17 -5.81
CA ASN A 14 18.23 21.72 -5.55
C ASN A 14 17.03 21.04 -6.23
N ILE A 15 16.19 21.80 -6.94
CA ILE A 15 15.01 21.28 -7.63
C ILE A 15 15.32 21.16 -9.11
N VAL A 16 15.43 19.92 -9.59
CA VAL A 16 15.62 19.61 -11.02
C VAL A 16 14.28 19.24 -11.63
N ILE A 17 13.84 20.00 -12.62
CA ILE A 17 12.61 19.72 -13.36
C ILE A 17 12.94 18.82 -14.56
N VAL A 18 12.18 17.74 -14.71
CA VAL A 18 12.19 16.90 -15.92
C VAL A 18 11.45 17.66 -17.03
N GLN A 19 12.18 18.35 -17.89
CA GLN A 19 11.62 19.30 -18.87
C GLN A 19 10.65 18.63 -19.83
N GLU A 20 10.91 17.38 -20.20
CA GLU A 20 10.06 16.57 -21.08
C GLU A 20 8.65 16.35 -20.50
N HIS A 21 8.49 16.46 -19.17
CA HIS A 21 7.23 16.26 -18.45
C HIS A 21 6.72 17.57 -17.80
N ALA A 22 7.38 18.71 -18.02
CA ALA A 22 7.10 19.95 -17.30
C ALA A 22 5.81 20.63 -17.75
N GLU A 23 5.52 20.57 -19.06
CA GLU A 23 4.37 21.22 -19.67
C GLU A 23 3.21 20.24 -19.84
N PRO A 24 1.96 20.64 -19.54
CA PRO A 24 0.79 19.80 -19.75
C PRO A 24 0.66 19.40 -21.23
N ASN A 25 0.60 18.09 -21.49
CA ASN A 25 0.32 17.55 -22.81
C ASN A 25 -0.71 16.41 -22.69
N PRO A 26 -1.91 16.53 -23.29
CA PRO A 26 -2.97 15.52 -23.18
C PRO A 26 -2.60 14.16 -23.80
N ASP A 27 -1.61 14.12 -24.71
CA ASP A 27 -1.20 12.90 -25.40
C ASP A 27 -0.15 12.10 -24.62
N PHE A 28 0.43 12.68 -23.55
CA PHE A 28 1.51 12.09 -22.75
C PHE A 28 2.59 11.37 -23.60
N PRO A 29 3.16 12.02 -24.63
CA PRO A 29 3.90 11.35 -25.71
C PRO A 29 5.21 10.69 -25.25
N THR A 30 5.65 10.99 -24.04
CA THR A 30 6.93 10.55 -23.47
C THR A 30 6.82 9.27 -22.64
N VAL A 31 5.60 8.79 -22.36
CA VAL A 31 5.35 7.61 -21.53
C VAL A 31 4.30 6.69 -22.16
N PRO A 32 4.41 5.37 -21.99
CA PRO A 32 3.42 4.43 -22.53
C PRO A 32 2.07 4.52 -21.82
N PHE A 33 2.07 4.93 -20.54
CA PHE A 33 0.89 5.11 -19.72
C PHE A 33 1.23 6.09 -18.59
N PRO A 34 0.50 7.21 -18.41
CA PRO A 34 0.86 8.25 -17.44
C PRO A 34 0.42 7.89 -16.02
N ASN A 35 0.84 6.73 -15.51
CA ASN A 35 0.64 6.32 -14.12
C ASN A 35 2.00 5.96 -13.51
N PRO A 36 2.51 6.73 -12.54
CA PRO A 36 3.82 6.50 -11.97
C PRO A 36 3.94 5.18 -11.17
N GLU A 37 2.82 4.52 -10.85
CA GLU A 37 2.76 3.15 -10.30
C GLU A 37 3.39 2.10 -11.23
N GLU A 38 3.46 2.37 -12.55
CA GLU A 38 4.13 1.49 -13.53
C GLU A 38 5.67 1.45 -13.37
N GLY A 39 6.21 2.24 -12.44
CA GLY A 39 7.60 2.18 -12.00
C GLY A 39 8.59 2.47 -13.12
N GLN A 40 9.52 1.54 -13.37
CA GLN A 40 10.64 1.76 -14.29
C GLN A 40 10.20 2.18 -15.70
N LYS A 41 9.05 1.66 -16.19
CA LYS A 41 8.54 1.95 -17.54
C LYS A 41 8.26 3.45 -17.75
N VAL A 42 7.84 4.14 -16.70
CA VAL A 42 7.44 5.56 -16.74
C VAL A 42 8.48 6.48 -16.09
N LEU A 43 9.43 5.91 -15.33
CA LEU A 43 10.53 6.66 -14.69
C LEU A 43 11.83 6.67 -15.49
N THR A 44 11.87 6.11 -16.71
CA THR A 44 13.09 6.09 -17.54
C THR A 44 13.67 7.49 -17.79
N ILE A 45 12.85 8.45 -18.23
CA ILE A 45 13.27 9.85 -18.46
C ILE A 45 13.64 10.53 -17.12
N PRO A 46 12.82 10.48 -16.05
CA PRO A 46 13.20 10.98 -14.73
C PRO A 46 14.53 10.43 -14.21
N ILE A 47 14.80 9.13 -14.37
CA ILE A 47 16.06 8.49 -13.95
C ILE A 47 17.25 9.01 -14.76
N ALA A 48 17.09 9.18 -16.08
CA ALA A 48 18.13 9.74 -16.93
C ALA A 48 18.45 11.19 -16.52
N THR A 49 17.43 12.01 -16.28
CA THR A 49 17.58 13.39 -15.80
C THR A 49 18.23 13.44 -14.43
N ALA A 50 17.76 12.61 -13.48
CA ALA A 50 18.35 12.55 -12.14
C ALA A 50 19.82 12.12 -12.17
N ASN A 51 20.19 11.15 -13.03
CA ASN A 51 21.59 10.76 -13.20
C ASN A 51 22.44 11.88 -13.80
N LYS A 52 21.95 12.59 -14.82
CA LYS A 52 22.64 13.73 -15.45
C LYS A 52 22.91 14.86 -14.46
N HIS A 53 22.01 15.09 -13.52
CA HIS A 53 22.09 16.17 -12.53
C HIS A 53 22.58 15.71 -11.14
N ASN A 54 23.06 14.47 -11.00
CA ASN A 54 23.48 13.89 -9.72
C ASN A 54 22.41 13.98 -8.61
N SER A 55 21.14 13.90 -8.97
CA SER A 55 20.03 13.86 -8.02
C SER A 55 19.89 12.47 -7.41
N ASN A 56 19.61 12.41 -6.10
CA ASN A 56 19.45 11.16 -5.36
C ASN A 56 17.99 10.74 -5.19
N ILE A 57 17.04 11.63 -5.49
CA ILE A 57 15.60 11.41 -5.27
C ILE A 57 14.83 11.81 -6.51
N ILE A 58 13.80 11.02 -6.84
CA ILE A 58 12.80 11.32 -7.84
C ILE A 58 11.43 11.40 -7.14
N LEU A 59 10.73 12.49 -7.40
CA LEU A 59 9.35 12.73 -6.99
C LEU A 59 8.51 12.82 -8.27
N ALA A 60 7.55 11.91 -8.46
CA ALA A 60 6.71 11.89 -9.66
C ALA A 60 5.23 11.83 -9.30
N ASN A 61 4.41 12.62 -9.99
CA ASN A 61 2.95 12.58 -9.88
C ASN A 61 2.33 12.04 -11.16
N ASP A 62 1.08 11.58 -11.06
CA ASP A 62 0.20 11.35 -12.20
C ASP A 62 -0.43 12.68 -12.68
N PRO A 63 -1.15 12.67 -13.83
CA PRO A 63 -1.60 13.89 -14.49
C PRO A 63 -2.56 14.78 -13.69
N ASP A 64 -3.44 14.20 -12.88
CA ASP A 64 -4.35 14.94 -11.99
C ASP A 64 -3.75 15.16 -10.59
N ALA A 65 -2.51 14.72 -10.38
CA ALA A 65 -1.72 14.87 -9.16
C ALA A 65 -2.35 14.23 -7.91
N ASP A 66 -3.19 13.22 -8.10
CA ASP A 66 -3.80 12.47 -7.00
C ASP A 66 -2.86 11.35 -6.48
N ARG A 67 -1.90 10.88 -7.28
CA ARG A 67 -0.90 9.86 -6.91
C ARG A 67 0.51 10.37 -6.90
N PHE A 68 1.35 9.73 -6.09
CA PHE A 68 2.74 10.10 -5.89
C PHE A 68 3.66 8.89 -5.83
N GLN A 69 4.71 8.88 -6.66
CA GLN A 69 5.75 7.86 -6.68
C GLN A 69 7.10 8.44 -6.23
N LEU A 70 7.77 7.66 -5.38
CA LEU A 70 9.10 7.95 -4.85
C LEU A 70 10.13 6.96 -5.40
N ALA A 71 11.30 7.47 -5.80
CA ALA A 71 12.47 6.64 -6.03
C ALA A 71 13.73 7.26 -5.41
N GLU A 72 14.64 6.41 -4.93
CA GLU A 72 15.90 6.81 -4.30
C GLU A 72 17.08 6.10 -4.96
N LYS A 73 18.11 6.87 -5.30
CA LYS A 73 19.40 6.34 -5.76
C LYS A 73 20.14 5.68 -4.61
N GLN A 74 20.44 4.40 -4.78
CA GLN A 74 21.14 3.58 -3.80
C GLN A 74 22.66 3.76 -3.91
N PRO A 75 23.45 3.40 -2.88
CA PRO A 75 24.90 3.62 -2.86
C PRO A 75 25.68 2.99 -4.02
N LYS A 76 25.16 1.92 -4.61
CA LYS A 76 25.75 1.22 -5.76
C LYS A 76 25.33 1.81 -7.12
N GLY A 77 24.49 2.86 -7.12
CA GLY A 77 24.07 3.62 -8.29
C GLY A 77 22.72 3.22 -8.88
N GLU A 78 22.16 2.07 -8.47
CA GLU A 78 20.81 1.63 -8.86
C GLU A 78 19.72 2.48 -8.21
N TRP A 79 18.56 2.54 -8.86
CA TRP A 79 17.39 3.22 -8.33
C TRP A 79 16.46 2.23 -7.64
N LYS A 80 16.15 2.47 -6.36
CA LYS A 80 15.05 1.81 -5.67
C LYS A 80 13.78 2.62 -5.91
N ILE A 81 12.86 2.04 -6.67
CA ILE A 81 11.49 2.54 -6.80
C ILE A 81 10.67 1.91 -5.67
N PHE A 82 10.12 2.72 -4.78
CA PHE A 82 9.38 2.21 -3.62
C PHE A 82 7.97 1.80 -4.03
N THR A 83 7.49 0.64 -3.57
CA THR A 83 6.07 0.31 -3.76
C THR A 83 5.19 1.22 -2.90
N GLY A 84 3.91 1.39 -3.26
CA GLY A 84 3.00 2.19 -2.44
C GLY A 84 2.84 1.66 -1.01
N ASN A 85 3.02 0.35 -0.78
CA ASN A 85 3.06 -0.23 0.56
C ASN A 85 4.33 0.14 1.35
N GLU A 86 5.50 0.14 0.70
CA GLU A 86 6.75 0.61 1.33
C GLU A 86 6.66 2.10 1.65
N MET A 87 6.06 2.89 0.76
CA MET A 87 5.78 4.31 0.98
C MET A 87 4.78 4.49 2.13
N GLY A 88 3.72 3.67 2.20
CA GLY A 88 2.78 3.63 3.32
C GLY A 88 3.46 3.34 4.67
N ALA A 89 4.43 2.42 4.69
CA ALA A 89 5.23 2.14 5.89
C ALA A 89 6.06 3.35 6.34
N LEU A 90 6.80 3.95 5.39
CA LEU A 90 7.64 5.13 5.64
C LEU A 90 6.80 6.32 6.12
N MET A 91 5.68 6.61 5.46
CA MET A 91 4.77 7.70 5.82
C MET A 91 4.12 7.45 7.19
N SER A 92 3.67 6.22 7.46
CA SER A 92 3.11 5.85 8.77
C SER A 92 4.12 6.10 9.90
N TRP A 93 5.38 5.72 9.69
CA TRP A 93 6.45 5.97 10.65
C TRP A 93 6.74 7.46 10.79
N TRP A 94 6.87 8.19 9.69
CA TRP A 94 7.24 9.60 9.69
C TRP A 94 6.22 10.46 10.43
N ILE A 95 4.94 10.32 10.08
CA ILE A 95 3.86 11.08 10.70
C ILE A 95 3.73 10.75 12.19
N TRP A 96 3.88 9.48 12.55
CA TRP A 96 3.95 9.09 13.95
C TRP A 96 5.14 9.72 14.69
N HIS A 97 6.34 9.62 14.09
CA HIS A 97 7.58 10.14 14.66
C HIS A 97 7.45 11.64 14.94
N CYS A 98 7.05 12.43 13.94
CA CYS A 98 6.84 13.87 14.07
C CYS A 98 5.81 14.21 15.15
N TRP A 99 4.66 13.51 15.16
CA TRP A 99 3.63 13.75 16.16
C TRP A 99 4.14 13.44 17.57
N ARG A 100 4.85 12.33 17.75
CA ARG A 100 5.36 11.90 19.05
C ARG A 100 6.47 12.82 19.56
N GLU A 101 7.36 13.31 18.70
CA GLU A 101 8.38 14.31 19.06
C GLU A 101 7.75 15.61 19.56
N GLN A 102 6.69 16.09 18.90
CA GLN A 102 5.95 17.29 19.32
C GLN A 102 5.05 17.05 20.54
N ASN A 103 4.69 15.79 20.81
CA ASN A 103 3.76 15.42 21.89
C ASN A 103 4.30 14.24 22.73
N PRO A 104 5.46 14.39 23.42
CA PRO A 104 6.16 13.25 24.02
C PRO A 104 5.36 12.46 25.04
N LYS A 105 4.42 13.11 25.74
CA LYS A 105 3.62 12.52 26.83
C LYS A 105 2.12 12.44 26.54
N LYS A 106 1.64 12.87 25.38
CA LYS A 106 0.19 12.82 25.09
C LYS A 106 -0.26 11.40 24.75
N ASP A 107 -1.47 11.07 25.19
CA ASP A 107 -2.13 9.82 24.83
C ASP A 107 -2.49 9.80 23.33
N PRO A 108 -2.00 8.82 22.55
CA PRO A 108 -2.30 8.70 21.13
C PRO A 108 -3.64 8.03 20.82
N SER A 109 -4.43 7.60 21.83
CA SER A 109 -5.66 6.82 21.64
C SER A 109 -6.78 7.52 20.86
N ASN A 110 -6.70 8.86 20.70
CA ASN A 110 -7.61 9.66 19.89
C ASN A 110 -7.09 9.91 18.45
N LEU A 111 -5.88 9.43 18.13
CA LEU A 111 -5.29 9.54 16.81
C LEU A 111 -5.69 8.37 15.92
N TYR A 112 -5.94 8.66 14.65
CA TYR A 112 -6.35 7.69 13.66
C TYR A 112 -5.50 7.81 12.40
N VAL A 113 -5.13 6.66 11.84
CA VAL A 113 -4.73 6.51 10.44
C VAL A 113 -5.85 5.78 9.72
N VAL A 114 -6.14 6.16 8.47
CA VAL A 114 -7.12 5.44 7.64
C VAL A 114 -6.40 4.80 6.46
N SER A 115 -6.66 3.53 6.16
CA SER A 115 -6.05 2.89 4.98
C SER A 115 -7.03 1.98 4.24
N SER A 116 -6.70 1.67 2.99
CA SER A 116 -7.42 0.67 2.21
C SER A 116 -7.30 -0.71 2.89
N ALA A 117 -8.35 -1.52 2.76
CA ALA A 117 -8.39 -2.89 3.29
C ALA A 117 -7.43 -3.86 2.58
N VAL A 118 -6.84 -3.45 1.45
CA VAL A 118 -5.84 -4.25 0.72
C VAL A 118 -4.45 -3.61 0.75
N SER A 119 -4.30 -2.48 1.45
CA SER A 119 -2.99 -1.91 1.78
C SER A 119 -2.30 -2.73 2.86
N SER A 120 -0.97 -2.64 2.90
CA SER A 120 -0.14 -3.32 3.89
C SER A 120 -0.60 -3.05 5.32
N SER A 121 -0.63 -4.09 6.15
CA SER A 121 -1.02 -3.97 7.56
C SER A 121 0.10 -3.43 8.45
N ILE A 122 1.24 -2.99 7.89
CA ILE A 122 2.34 -2.37 8.64
C ILE A 122 1.85 -1.18 9.47
N SER A 123 0.98 -0.35 8.91
CA SER A 123 0.37 0.80 9.60
C SER A 123 -0.45 0.36 10.81
N ARG A 124 -1.16 -0.78 10.71
CA ARG A 124 -1.88 -1.41 11.85
C ARG A 124 -0.90 -1.92 12.90
N THR A 125 0.20 -2.56 12.49
CA THR A 125 1.21 -3.07 13.42
C THR A 125 1.89 -1.94 14.18
N ILE A 126 2.21 -0.83 13.50
CA ILE A 126 2.71 0.40 14.13
C ILE A 126 1.65 0.94 15.09
N ALA A 127 0.39 1.08 14.66
CA ALA A 127 -0.71 1.58 15.49
C ALA A 127 -0.86 0.81 16.80
N ILE A 128 -0.88 -0.53 16.74
CA ILE A 128 -0.98 -1.40 17.92
C ILE A 128 0.21 -1.19 18.87
N LYS A 129 1.43 -1.12 18.33
CA LYS A 129 2.65 -0.96 19.13
C LYS A 129 2.72 0.41 19.80
N GLU A 130 2.27 1.45 19.10
CA GLU A 130 2.48 2.85 19.45
C GLU A 130 1.26 3.51 20.12
N GLY A 131 0.09 2.85 20.07
CA GLY A 131 -1.12 3.21 20.81
C GLY A 131 -2.14 4.08 20.06
N PHE A 132 -1.89 4.45 18.80
CA PHE A 132 -2.90 5.09 17.96
C PHE A 132 -3.80 4.05 17.28
N LYS A 133 -4.87 4.52 16.61
CA LYS A 133 -5.86 3.65 15.99
C LYS A 133 -5.69 3.61 14.47
N ILE A 134 -6.08 2.49 13.88
CA ILE A 134 -6.23 2.38 12.43
C ILE A 134 -7.67 2.05 12.08
N GLN A 135 -8.15 2.66 11.01
CA GLN A 135 -9.45 2.37 10.44
C GLN A 135 -9.28 1.92 8.99
N LEU A 136 -9.87 0.78 8.66
CA LEU A 136 -9.87 0.29 7.29
C LEU A 136 -11.09 0.84 6.54
N GLY A 137 -10.90 1.10 5.25
CA GLY A 137 -11.95 1.36 4.26
C GLY A 137 -11.81 0.43 3.05
N LEU A 138 -12.85 0.34 2.22
CA LEU A 138 -12.75 -0.38 0.95
C LEU A 138 -11.84 0.39 -0.02
N THR A 139 -11.34 -0.30 -1.05
CA THR A 139 -10.55 0.33 -2.11
C THR A 139 -11.35 1.40 -2.85
N GLY A 140 -10.70 2.51 -3.16
CA GLY A 140 -11.29 3.70 -3.76
C GLY A 140 -11.44 4.79 -2.72
N PHE A 141 -10.74 5.90 -2.94
CA PHE A 141 -10.53 6.94 -1.93
C PHE A 141 -11.79 7.56 -1.33
N LYS A 142 -12.93 7.53 -2.04
CA LYS A 142 -14.24 7.93 -1.48
C LYS A 142 -14.55 7.26 -0.14
N TRP A 143 -14.17 5.99 0.05
CA TRP A 143 -14.40 5.26 1.29
C TRP A 143 -13.50 5.76 2.42
N LEU A 144 -12.24 6.08 2.09
CA LEU A 144 -11.29 6.64 3.03
C LEU A 144 -11.69 8.08 3.41
N GLY A 145 -11.99 8.94 2.42
CA GLY A 145 -12.45 10.31 2.63
C GLY A 145 -13.71 10.38 3.49
N ASN A 146 -14.73 9.57 3.20
CA ASN A 146 -15.94 9.49 4.02
C ASN A 146 -15.63 9.09 5.47
N LYS A 147 -14.72 8.14 5.67
CA LYS A 147 -14.35 7.68 7.01
C LYS A 147 -13.52 8.72 7.77
N VAL A 148 -12.62 9.41 7.09
CA VAL A 148 -11.85 10.54 7.64
C VAL A 148 -12.80 11.62 8.14
N ASP A 149 -13.76 12.00 7.30
CA ASP A 149 -14.76 13.02 7.58
C ASP A 149 -15.69 12.63 8.75
N GLU A 150 -16.16 11.38 8.78
CA GLU A 150 -16.88 10.80 9.92
C GLU A 150 -16.08 10.88 11.22
N LEU A 151 -14.82 10.43 11.22
CA LEU A 151 -13.95 10.47 12.39
C LEU A 151 -13.72 11.90 12.88
N ARG A 152 -13.48 12.85 11.97
CA ARG A 152 -13.31 14.27 12.31
C ARG A 152 -14.58 14.86 12.94
N ARG A 153 -15.78 14.55 12.41
CA ARG A 153 -17.06 14.94 13.02
C ARG A 153 -17.25 14.39 14.43
N LEU A 154 -16.72 13.20 14.71
CA LEU A 154 -16.72 12.57 16.04
C LEU A 154 -15.61 13.10 16.97
N GLY A 155 -14.95 14.21 16.62
CA GLY A 155 -13.88 14.83 17.41
C GLY A 155 -12.57 14.03 17.44
N LYS A 156 -12.37 13.11 16.49
CA LYS A 156 -11.14 12.32 16.37
C LYS A 156 -10.10 13.06 15.54
N THR A 157 -8.83 12.85 15.87
CA THR A 157 -7.72 13.40 15.10
C THR A 157 -7.26 12.38 14.08
N VAL A 158 -7.55 12.61 12.80
CA VAL A 158 -7.03 11.77 11.72
C VAL A 158 -5.70 12.35 11.25
N LEU A 159 -4.63 11.58 11.44
CA LEU A 159 -3.26 11.94 11.08
C LEU A 159 -3.09 11.98 9.56
N PHE A 160 -3.51 10.92 8.88
CA PHE A 160 -3.52 10.84 7.41
C PHE A 160 -4.34 9.63 6.94
N ALA A 161 -4.62 9.59 5.63
CA ALA A 161 -5.18 8.43 4.96
C ALA A 161 -4.33 8.00 3.76
N TRP A 162 -4.30 6.71 3.41
CA TRP A 162 -3.52 6.22 2.27
C TRP A 162 -4.03 4.92 1.63
N GLU A 163 -3.72 4.73 0.36
CA GLU A 163 -3.92 3.48 -0.39
C GLU A 163 -2.60 2.99 -1.00
N GLU A 164 -2.50 1.67 -1.22
CA GLU A 164 -1.32 1.00 -1.78
C GLU A 164 -1.06 1.37 -3.24
N SER A 165 -2.08 1.88 -3.93
CA SER A 165 -2.01 2.48 -5.26
C SER A 165 -1.42 3.90 -5.22
N ILE A 166 -0.40 4.10 -4.38
CA ILE A 166 0.42 5.32 -4.25
C ILE A 166 -0.38 6.62 -3.99
N GLY A 167 -1.53 6.50 -3.32
CA GLY A 167 -2.41 7.62 -2.98
C GLY A 167 -2.34 7.98 -1.50
N PHE A 168 -2.17 9.25 -1.17
CA PHE A 168 -2.01 9.73 0.21
C PHE A 168 -2.81 11.02 0.46
N MET A 169 -3.39 11.17 1.64
CA MET A 169 -4.07 12.38 2.09
C MET A 169 -3.56 12.75 3.49
N LEU A 170 -2.67 13.74 3.52
CA LEU A 170 -2.07 14.27 4.75
C LEU A 170 -2.83 15.48 5.31
N GLY A 171 -3.68 16.11 4.48
CA GLY A 171 -4.39 17.35 4.79
C GLY A 171 -5.92 17.20 4.85
N HIS A 172 -6.59 18.26 4.40
CA HIS A 172 -8.05 18.41 4.50
C HIS A 172 -8.82 18.08 3.22
N ALA A 173 -8.13 17.72 2.12
CA ALA A 173 -8.74 17.57 0.80
C ALA A 173 -9.88 16.53 0.74
N LEU A 174 -9.88 15.53 1.64
CA LEU A 174 -10.75 14.35 1.59
C LEU A 174 -10.61 13.53 0.29
N ASP A 175 -9.57 13.83 -0.48
CA ASP A 175 -9.10 13.12 -1.65
C ASP A 175 -7.58 12.93 -1.55
N LYS A 176 -7.00 12.12 -2.43
CA LYS A 176 -5.55 11.98 -2.50
C LYS A 176 -4.93 13.30 -2.99
N ASP A 177 -3.78 13.61 -2.43
CA ASP A 177 -3.01 14.81 -2.76
C ASP A 177 -1.54 14.42 -2.92
N GLY A 178 -1.17 14.09 -4.15
CA GLY A 178 0.18 13.71 -4.52
C GLY A 178 1.18 14.87 -4.39
N ILE A 179 0.74 16.13 -4.41
CA ILE A 179 1.61 17.30 -4.25
C ILE A 179 2.06 17.44 -2.80
N THR A 180 1.11 17.37 -1.86
CA THR A 180 1.42 17.40 -0.42
C THR A 180 2.21 16.15 -0.03
N ALA A 181 1.85 14.98 -0.56
CA ALA A 181 2.62 13.75 -0.34
C ALA A 181 4.08 13.88 -0.78
N ALA A 182 4.33 14.43 -1.98
CA ALA A 182 5.68 14.64 -2.50
C ALA A 182 6.51 15.55 -1.58
N ALA A 183 5.93 16.64 -1.09
CA ALA A 183 6.62 17.58 -0.20
C ALA A 183 6.93 16.95 1.17
N THR A 184 6.00 16.19 1.74
CA THR A 184 6.22 15.47 3.01
C THR A 184 7.26 14.36 2.86
N PHE A 185 7.30 13.66 1.73
CA PHE A 185 8.38 12.70 1.46
C PHE A 185 9.73 13.38 1.24
N ALA A 186 9.75 14.58 0.63
CA ALA A 186 10.98 15.37 0.53
C ALA A 186 11.49 15.77 1.92
N GLU A 187 10.59 16.21 2.82
CA GLU A 187 10.91 16.55 4.22
C GLU A 187 11.47 15.32 4.97
N LEU A 188 10.76 14.19 4.93
CA LEU A 188 11.21 12.91 5.48
C LEU A 188 12.61 12.56 4.97
N THR A 189 12.85 12.67 3.66
CA THR A 189 14.13 12.34 3.06
C THR A 189 15.23 13.26 3.55
N SER A 190 14.97 14.57 3.61
CA SER A 190 15.91 15.56 4.15
C SER A 190 16.28 15.26 5.60
N TYR A 191 15.28 14.92 6.43
CA TYR A 191 15.48 14.50 7.81
C TYR A 191 16.41 13.28 7.89
N LEU A 192 16.13 12.21 7.14
CA LEU A 192 16.95 11.00 7.16
C LEU A 192 18.37 11.26 6.66
N TYR A 193 18.53 12.06 5.60
CA TYR A 193 19.85 12.39 5.06
C TYR A 193 20.67 13.21 6.06
N SER A 194 20.03 14.09 6.85
CA SER A 194 20.70 14.79 7.96
C SER A 194 21.22 13.84 9.05
N LYS A 195 20.64 12.64 9.15
CA LYS A 195 21.05 11.55 10.04
C LYS A 195 21.94 10.51 9.34
N GLN A 196 22.38 10.77 8.11
CA GLN A 196 23.17 9.83 7.29
C GLN A 196 22.46 8.49 7.05
N LEU A 197 21.12 8.51 6.99
CA LEU A 197 20.28 7.36 6.70
C LEU A 197 19.59 7.54 5.35
N THR A 198 19.47 6.45 4.59
CA THR A 198 18.66 6.42 3.37
C THR A 198 17.22 6.03 3.70
N LEU A 199 16.28 6.33 2.80
CA LEU A 199 14.89 5.84 2.91
C LEU A 199 14.86 4.31 2.94
N ALA A 200 15.69 3.66 2.12
CA ALA A 200 15.80 2.20 2.11
C ALA A 200 16.29 1.63 3.45
N GLN A 201 17.23 2.31 4.12
CA GLN A 201 17.71 1.91 5.44
C GLN A 201 16.64 2.14 6.51
N GLN A 202 15.96 3.29 6.49
CA GLN A 202 14.87 3.56 7.42
C GLN A 202 13.71 2.56 7.26
N LEU A 203 13.40 2.15 6.03
CA LEU A 203 12.40 1.10 5.76
C LEU A 203 12.81 -0.23 6.40
N LEU A 204 14.09 -0.62 6.29
CA LEU A 204 14.61 -1.80 6.96
C LEU A 204 14.55 -1.68 8.49
N ASP A 205 14.78 -0.50 9.04
CA ASP A 205 14.69 -0.25 10.48
C ASP A 205 13.23 -0.35 10.97
N ILE A 206 12.27 0.14 10.18
CA ILE A 206 10.83 -0.04 10.41
C ILE A 206 10.50 -1.53 10.42
N TYR A 207 10.91 -2.29 9.39
CA TYR A 207 10.68 -3.73 9.35
C TYR A 207 11.38 -4.49 10.48
N SER A 208 12.56 -4.03 10.91
CA SER A 208 13.25 -4.64 12.04
C SER A 208 12.49 -4.40 13.34
N LYS A 209 11.93 -3.20 13.55
CA LYS A 209 11.17 -2.86 14.76
C LYS A 209 9.79 -3.51 14.82
N TYR A 210 9.07 -3.55 13.69
CA TYR A 210 7.66 -3.95 13.64
C TYR A 210 7.42 -5.29 12.94
N GLY A 211 8.45 -5.91 12.38
CA GLY A 211 8.34 -7.09 11.52
C GLY A 211 8.26 -6.71 10.04
N PHE A 212 8.80 -7.57 9.16
CA PHE A 212 8.64 -7.40 7.72
C PHE A 212 7.18 -7.55 7.33
N HIS A 213 6.72 -6.66 6.47
CA HIS A 213 5.40 -6.69 5.86
C HIS A 213 5.61 -6.62 4.35
N LEU A 214 5.84 -7.78 3.73
CA LEU A 214 6.07 -7.85 2.28
C LEU A 214 4.76 -8.23 1.60
N LEU A 215 4.36 -7.43 0.61
CA LEU A 215 3.10 -7.61 -0.09
C LEU A 215 3.37 -7.99 -1.56
N SER A 216 2.68 -9.03 -2.02
CA SER A 216 2.55 -9.39 -3.44
C SER A 216 1.11 -9.20 -3.87
N SER A 217 0.89 -8.55 -5.01
CA SER A 217 -0.44 -8.37 -5.58
C SER A 217 -0.40 -8.52 -7.08
N SER A 218 -1.34 -9.27 -7.63
CA SER A 218 -1.50 -9.41 -9.07
C SER A 218 -2.95 -9.76 -9.41
N TYR A 219 -3.17 -10.14 -10.66
CA TYR A 219 -4.46 -10.58 -11.13
C TYR A 219 -4.32 -11.66 -12.19
N TRP A 220 -5.40 -12.42 -12.33
CA TRP A 220 -5.60 -13.37 -13.42
C TRP A 220 -6.81 -12.94 -14.24
N PHE A 221 -6.74 -13.09 -15.56
CA PHE A 221 -7.93 -13.01 -16.39
C PHE A 221 -8.75 -14.29 -16.21
N VAL A 222 -10.06 -14.11 -16.06
CA VAL A 222 -11.02 -15.18 -15.87
C VAL A 222 -11.79 -15.38 -17.18
N PRO A 223 -11.93 -16.62 -17.70
CA PRO A 223 -12.57 -16.86 -19.00
C PRO A 223 -14.00 -16.35 -19.12
N ASN A 224 -14.77 -16.39 -18.03
CA ASN A 224 -16.16 -15.94 -17.98
C ASN A 224 -16.63 -15.77 -16.53
N GLN A 225 -17.80 -15.15 -16.37
CA GLN A 225 -18.42 -14.88 -15.06
C GLN A 225 -18.82 -16.16 -14.31
N THR A 226 -19.15 -17.25 -15.02
CA THR A 226 -19.50 -18.54 -14.38
C THR A 226 -18.29 -19.13 -13.67
N THR A 227 -17.11 -19.15 -14.31
CA THR A 227 -15.85 -19.56 -13.69
C THR A 227 -15.56 -18.73 -12.44
N MET A 228 -15.72 -17.41 -12.51
CA MET A 228 -15.52 -16.53 -11.36
C MET A 228 -16.43 -16.94 -10.18
N ARG A 229 -17.73 -17.09 -10.42
CA ARG A 229 -18.68 -17.53 -9.38
C ARG A 229 -18.31 -18.90 -8.81
N ASN A 230 -17.90 -19.84 -9.66
CA ASN A 230 -17.52 -21.19 -9.24
C ASN A 230 -16.29 -21.18 -8.32
N ILE A 231 -15.29 -20.35 -8.61
CA ILE A 231 -14.09 -20.19 -7.77
C ILE A 231 -14.50 -19.73 -6.36
N PHE A 232 -15.30 -18.65 -6.25
CA PHE A 232 -15.74 -18.14 -4.95
C PHE A 232 -16.72 -19.08 -4.25
N ALA A 233 -17.62 -19.74 -4.98
CA ALA A 233 -18.51 -20.76 -4.42
C ALA A 233 -17.72 -21.95 -3.85
N LYS A 234 -16.63 -22.36 -4.50
CA LYS A 234 -15.72 -23.39 -3.99
C LYS A 234 -15.02 -22.95 -2.71
N MET A 235 -14.55 -21.70 -2.62
CA MET A 235 -13.98 -21.15 -1.38
C MET A 235 -15.01 -21.14 -0.23
N ARG A 236 -16.31 -21.11 -0.54
CA ARG A 236 -17.42 -21.14 0.44
C ARG A 236 -18.05 -22.52 0.63
N LYS A 237 -17.47 -23.57 0.05
CA LYS A 237 -18.11 -24.89 -0.01
C LYS A 237 -18.52 -25.37 1.40
N ASP A 238 -19.74 -25.88 1.51
CA ASP A 238 -20.34 -26.37 2.76
C ASP A 238 -20.39 -25.32 3.89
N SER A 239 -20.36 -24.03 3.56
CA SER A 239 -20.18 -22.91 4.50
C SER A 239 -18.93 -23.05 5.38
N LYS A 240 -17.95 -23.82 4.89
CA LYS A 240 -16.66 -24.06 5.52
C LYS A 240 -15.57 -23.52 4.60
N TYR A 241 -15.12 -22.32 4.91
CA TYR A 241 -13.93 -21.75 4.28
C TYR A 241 -12.71 -22.68 4.44
N PRO A 242 -11.71 -22.61 3.52
CA PRO A 242 -10.43 -23.30 3.68
C PRO A 242 -9.87 -23.12 5.09
N GLN A 243 -9.55 -24.23 5.75
CA GLN A 243 -8.96 -24.21 7.10
C GLN A 243 -7.44 -24.00 7.06
N LYS A 244 -6.82 -24.19 5.90
CA LYS A 244 -5.38 -24.00 5.67
C LYS A 244 -5.13 -23.37 4.30
N ILE A 245 -4.05 -22.60 4.24
CA ILE A 245 -3.44 -22.10 3.00
C ILE A 245 -1.95 -22.40 3.10
N GLY A 246 -1.46 -23.30 2.26
CA GLY A 246 -0.13 -23.87 2.38
C GLY A 246 0.06 -24.53 3.75
N LYS A 247 1.09 -24.10 4.48
CA LYS A 247 1.40 -24.61 5.83
C LYS A 247 0.65 -23.88 6.96
N PHE A 248 -0.06 -22.79 6.67
CA PHE A 248 -0.65 -21.92 7.67
C PHE A 248 -2.12 -22.27 7.91
N ASP A 249 -2.53 -22.27 9.17
CA ASP A 249 -3.94 -22.36 9.53
C ASP A 249 -4.62 -21.01 9.26
N VAL A 250 -5.85 -21.06 8.75
CA VAL A 250 -6.70 -19.88 8.58
C VAL A 250 -7.31 -19.55 9.94
N LYS A 251 -6.96 -18.38 10.47
CA LYS A 251 -7.42 -17.89 11.77
C LYS A 251 -8.75 -17.14 11.65
N TYR A 252 -8.85 -16.22 10.69
CA TYR A 252 -10.05 -15.45 10.45
C TYR A 252 -10.39 -15.40 8.96
N VAL A 253 -11.67 -15.24 8.68
CA VAL A 253 -12.21 -15.02 7.34
C VAL A 253 -13.19 -13.86 7.40
N ARG A 254 -12.97 -12.91 6.49
CA ARG A 254 -13.89 -11.81 6.19
C ARG A 254 -14.37 -11.97 4.76
N ASP A 255 -15.65 -12.20 4.58
CA ASP A 255 -16.33 -12.28 3.29
C ASP A 255 -17.37 -11.16 3.20
N LEU A 256 -16.97 -10.08 2.53
CA LEU A 256 -17.81 -8.90 2.36
C LEU A 256 -18.94 -9.10 1.36
N THR A 257 -18.92 -10.22 0.63
CA THR A 257 -19.96 -10.57 -0.34
C THR A 257 -21.23 -11.03 0.36
N ILE A 258 -21.08 -11.84 1.42
CA ILE A 258 -22.19 -12.40 2.20
C ILE A 258 -22.35 -11.77 3.58
N GLY A 259 -21.46 -10.85 3.95
CA GLY A 259 -21.51 -10.16 5.25
C GLY A 259 -21.05 -11.00 6.43
N TYR A 260 -20.01 -11.81 6.22
CA TYR A 260 -19.39 -12.64 7.25
C TYR A 260 -18.02 -12.11 7.65
N ASP A 261 -17.74 -12.00 8.95
CA ASP A 261 -16.42 -11.68 9.49
C ASP A 261 -16.25 -12.24 10.90
N ASN A 262 -15.57 -13.37 11.04
CA ASN A 262 -15.39 -14.02 12.35
C ASN A 262 -14.26 -13.41 13.21
N GLU A 263 -13.59 -12.35 12.75
CA GLU A 263 -12.75 -11.52 13.63
C GLU A 263 -13.62 -10.60 14.51
N GLN A 264 -14.85 -10.32 14.08
CA GLN A 264 -15.72 -9.31 14.67
C GLN A 264 -16.88 -9.90 15.48
N PRO A 265 -17.46 -9.13 16.43
CA PRO A 265 -18.64 -9.56 17.16
C PRO A 265 -19.78 -9.99 16.23
N GLU A 266 -20.53 -11.02 16.65
CA GLU A 266 -21.65 -11.59 15.89
C GLU A 266 -21.30 -12.12 14.48
N ASN A 267 -20.02 -12.31 14.18
CA ASN A 267 -19.51 -12.67 12.86
C ASN A 267 -19.88 -11.66 11.75
N LYS A 268 -19.97 -10.37 12.07
CA LYS A 268 -20.39 -9.31 11.12
C LYS A 268 -19.26 -8.33 10.80
N PRO A 269 -19.02 -8.01 9.51
CA PRO A 269 -17.96 -7.09 9.14
C PRO A 269 -18.27 -5.65 9.55
N ILE A 270 -17.22 -4.92 9.95
CA ILE A 270 -17.27 -3.46 10.13
C ILE A 270 -17.22 -2.74 8.77
N LEU A 271 -16.54 -3.34 7.79
CA LEU A 271 -16.44 -2.79 6.44
C LEU A 271 -17.79 -2.91 5.71
N PRO A 272 -18.13 -1.94 4.82
CA PRO A 272 -19.31 -2.03 3.98
C PRO A 272 -19.32 -3.32 3.16
N LEU A 273 -20.52 -3.86 2.93
CA LEU A 273 -20.69 -5.05 2.10
C LEU A 273 -20.41 -4.74 0.63
N SER A 274 -19.85 -5.73 -0.06
CA SER A 274 -19.61 -5.73 -1.50
C SER A 274 -20.54 -6.75 -2.17
N THR A 275 -21.85 -6.55 -2.03
CA THR A 275 -22.86 -7.52 -2.51
C THR A 275 -22.87 -7.69 -4.02
N SER A 276 -22.34 -6.71 -4.76
CA SER A 276 -22.24 -6.73 -6.23
C SER A 276 -20.89 -7.25 -6.76
N SER A 277 -19.92 -7.53 -5.89
CA SER A 277 -18.59 -7.99 -6.31
C SER A 277 -17.94 -8.84 -5.23
N GLU A 278 -17.48 -10.02 -5.62
CA GLU A 278 -16.82 -10.99 -4.73
C GLU A 278 -15.59 -10.39 -4.04
N MET A 279 -15.48 -10.55 -2.72
CA MET A 279 -14.31 -10.16 -1.93
C MET A 279 -14.21 -10.99 -0.64
N ILE A 280 -13.17 -11.81 -0.54
CA ILE A 280 -12.87 -12.65 0.63
C ILE A 280 -11.44 -12.40 1.09
N THR A 281 -11.26 -12.10 2.38
CA THR A 281 -9.97 -11.98 3.05
C THR A 281 -9.79 -13.14 4.03
N PHE A 282 -8.64 -13.80 3.96
CA PHE A 282 -8.20 -14.83 4.89
C PHE A 282 -7.03 -14.27 5.71
N THR A 283 -7.17 -14.25 7.04
CA THR A 283 -6.07 -13.95 7.96
C THR A 283 -5.53 -15.27 8.52
N LEU A 284 -4.22 -15.45 8.40
CA LEU A 284 -3.50 -16.67 8.79
C LEU A 284 -3.04 -16.61 10.24
N SER A 285 -2.67 -17.76 10.79
CA SER A 285 -2.30 -17.92 12.21
C SER A 285 -1.05 -17.12 12.62
N ASP A 286 -0.13 -16.85 11.70
CA ASP A 286 1.05 -16.00 11.89
C ASP A 286 0.76 -14.50 11.73
N GLY A 287 -0.48 -14.15 11.36
CA GLY A 287 -0.93 -12.79 11.10
C GLY A 287 -0.83 -12.36 9.64
N SER A 288 -0.14 -13.11 8.77
CA SER A 288 -0.14 -12.93 7.32
C SER A 288 -1.58 -12.98 6.79
N TRP A 289 -1.85 -12.40 5.62
CA TRP A 289 -3.21 -12.41 5.07
C TRP A 289 -3.23 -12.42 3.55
N THR A 290 -4.33 -12.90 2.98
CA THR A 290 -4.62 -12.81 1.56
C THR A 290 -6.04 -12.31 1.32
N THR A 291 -6.23 -11.42 0.36
CA THR A 291 -7.54 -10.98 -0.12
C THR A 291 -7.70 -11.35 -1.58
N ILE A 292 -8.75 -12.11 -1.89
CA ILE A 292 -9.17 -12.46 -3.24
C ILE A 292 -10.42 -11.66 -3.58
N ARG A 293 -10.41 -10.96 -4.71
CA ARG A 293 -11.57 -10.16 -5.15
C ARG A 293 -11.83 -10.24 -6.64
N ALA A 294 -13.08 -10.15 -7.02
CA ALA A 294 -13.47 -9.88 -8.40
C ALA A 294 -13.16 -8.42 -8.76
N SER A 295 -12.79 -8.20 -10.03
CA SER A 295 -12.85 -6.88 -10.64
C SER A 295 -14.28 -6.60 -11.09
N GLY A 296 -14.80 -5.41 -10.78
CA GLY A 296 -16.17 -5.04 -11.15
C GLY A 296 -16.34 -4.63 -12.61
N THR A 297 -15.25 -4.26 -13.29
CA THR A 297 -15.29 -3.71 -14.66
C THR A 297 -14.66 -4.63 -15.70
N GLU A 298 -13.82 -5.56 -15.27
CA GLU A 298 -13.04 -6.43 -16.16
C GLU A 298 -13.17 -7.88 -15.68
N PRO A 299 -13.07 -8.88 -16.57
CA PRO A 299 -13.12 -10.30 -16.18
C PRO A 299 -11.79 -10.71 -15.54
N LYS A 300 -11.47 -10.13 -14.37
CA LYS A 300 -10.23 -10.34 -13.64
C LYS A 300 -10.53 -10.73 -12.20
N ILE A 301 -9.75 -11.67 -11.66
CA ILE A 301 -9.68 -11.95 -10.24
C ILE A 301 -8.35 -11.40 -9.73
N LYS A 302 -8.41 -10.48 -8.75
CA LYS A 302 -7.23 -9.87 -8.14
C LYS A 302 -6.93 -10.56 -6.82
N TYR A 303 -5.66 -10.70 -6.52
CA TYR A 303 -5.21 -11.13 -5.20
C TYR A 303 -4.22 -10.13 -4.61
N TYR A 304 -4.24 -10.04 -3.29
CA TYR A 304 -3.32 -9.25 -2.47
C TYR A 304 -2.88 -10.14 -1.33
N ILE A 305 -1.58 -10.34 -1.16
CA ILE A 305 -1.02 -11.29 -0.22
C ILE A 305 0.06 -10.57 0.55
N GLU A 306 -0.12 -10.43 1.86
CA GLU A 306 0.91 -9.91 2.74
C GLU A 306 1.47 -11.03 3.61
N PHE A 307 2.78 -11.24 3.50
CA PHE A 307 3.54 -12.04 4.44
C PHE A 307 4.08 -11.16 5.57
N LYS A 308 3.88 -11.62 6.80
CA LYS A 308 4.32 -10.93 8.01
C LYS A 308 5.36 -11.75 8.76
N SER A 309 6.50 -11.14 9.06
CA SER A 309 7.46 -11.73 9.99
C SER A 309 7.28 -11.19 11.40
N PRO A 310 7.72 -11.93 12.43
CA PRO A 310 7.98 -11.34 13.74
C PRO A 310 8.98 -10.17 13.67
N PRO A 311 8.95 -9.23 14.64
CA PRO A 311 9.97 -8.19 14.76
C PRO A 311 11.34 -8.78 15.11
N GLY A 312 12.40 -8.00 14.91
CA GLY A 312 13.79 -8.38 15.20
C GLY A 312 14.55 -8.98 14.03
N LYS A 313 13.87 -9.34 12.93
CA LYS A 313 14.52 -9.71 11.67
C LYS A 313 15.22 -8.50 11.04
N THR A 314 16.30 -8.72 10.34
CA THR A 314 17.15 -7.67 9.75
C THR A 314 17.29 -7.85 8.23
N LYS A 315 18.10 -7.00 7.58
CA LYS A 315 18.45 -7.14 6.16
C LYS A 315 19.00 -8.54 5.80
N LYS A 316 19.68 -9.22 6.72
CA LYS A 316 20.24 -10.57 6.48
C LYS A 316 19.14 -11.61 6.26
N ASP A 317 17.96 -11.38 6.85
CA ASP A 317 16.82 -12.27 6.78
C ASP A 317 15.91 -11.99 5.58
N LEU A 318 16.12 -10.88 4.87
CA LEU A 318 15.22 -10.41 3.80
C LEU A 318 15.03 -11.47 2.70
N VAL A 319 16.10 -12.18 2.32
CA VAL A 319 16.03 -13.24 1.29
C VAL A 319 15.13 -14.39 1.73
N ASP A 320 15.22 -14.80 3.00
CA ASP A 320 14.34 -15.82 3.57
C ASP A 320 12.89 -15.33 3.66
N VAL A 321 12.67 -14.09 4.10
CA VAL A 321 11.33 -13.49 4.17
C VAL A 321 10.70 -13.38 2.78
N GLN A 322 11.46 -13.00 1.75
CA GLN A 322 11.00 -12.97 0.36
C GLN A 322 10.64 -14.36 -0.16
N LYS A 323 11.44 -15.38 0.18
CA LYS A 323 11.10 -16.77 -0.15
C LYS A 323 9.80 -17.21 0.53
N GLN A 324 9.59 -16.87 1.79
CA GLN A 324 8.35 -17.21 2.51
C GLN A 324 7.12 -16.52 1.90
N LEU A 325 7.25 -15.27 1.43
CA LEU A 325 6.19 -14.61 0.66
C LEU A 325 5.90 -15.35 -0.65
N ALA A 326 6.94 -15.74 -1.40
CA ALA A 326 6.77 -16.47 -2.65
C ALA A 326 6.10 -17.84 -2.44
N ASP A 327 6.50 -18.57 -1.41
CA ASP A 327 5.89 -19.85 -1.03
C ASP A 327 4.41 -19.67 -0.64
N LEU A 328 4.07 -18.59 0.09
CA LEU A 328 2.70 -18.26 0.45
C LEU A 328 1.87 -17.85 -0.78
N GLU A 329 2.45 -17.06 -1.69
CA GLU A 329 1.80 -16.67 -2.93
C GLU A 329 1.46 -17.90 -3.78
N GLN A 330 2.42 -18.81 -3.94
CA GLN A 330 2.19 -20.06 -4.66
C GLN A 330 1.08 -20.89 -3.99
N ALA A 331 1.08 -21.00 -2.65
CA ALA A 331 0.03 -21.71 -1.93
C ALA A 331 -1.36 -21.07 -2.11
N VAL A 332 -1.46 -19.74 -2.11
CA VAL A 332 -2.72 -19.03 -2.39
C VAL A 332 -3.20 -19.34 -3.81
N ILE A 333 -2.31 -19.28 -4.79
CA ILE A 333 -2.62 -19.58 -6.18
C ILE A 333 -3.12 -21.02 -6.31
N ASP A 334 -2.42 -21.98 -5.72
CA ASP A 334 -2.73 -23.41 -5.85
C ASP A 334 -3.95 -23.83 -5.02
N ASN A 335 -4.15 -23.28 -3.82
CA ASN A 335 -5.25 -23.69 -2.94
C ASN A 335 -6.55 -22.93 -3.20
N LEU A 336 -6.47 -21.67 -3.65
CA LEU A 336 -7.66 -20.82 -3.79
C LEU A 336 -8.03 -20.52 -5.24
N LEU A 337 -7.06 -20.35 -6.14
CA LEU A 337 -7.34 -19.92 -7.52
C LEU A 337 -7.30 -21.07 -8.54
N GLU A 338 -6.48 -22.09 -8.30
CA GLU A 338 -6.25 -23.25 -9.16
C GLU A 338 -6.23 -22.90 -10.67
N PRO A 339 -5.28 -22.08 -11.14
CA PRO A 339 -5.33 -21.47 -12.48
C PRO A 339 -5.57 -22.46 -13.62
N LYS A 340 -4.90 -23.61 -13.59
CA LYS A 340 -5.04 -24.64 -14.63
C LYS A 340 -6.44 -25.26 -14.65
N ALA A 341 -7.01 -25.56 -13.48
CA ALA A 341 -8.34 -26.17 -13.37
C ALA A 341 -9.45 -25.19 -13.77
N ASN A 342 -9.25 -23.91 -13.50
CA ASN A 342 -10.21 -22.85 -13.78
C ASN A 342 -9.96 -22.12 -15.12
N GLY A 343 -8.95 -22.53 -15.89
CA GLY A 343 -8.59 -21.89 -17.17
C GLY A 343 -8.18 -20.42 -17.02
N LEU A 344 -7.59 -20.04 -15.89
CA LEU A 344 -7.16 -18.67 -15.65
C LEU A 344 -5.94 -18.32 -16.53
N ILE A 345 -5.94 -17.12 -17.09
CA ILE A 345 -4.88 -16.64 -17.98
C ILE A 345 -4.01 -15.65 -17.20
N ALA A 346 -2.70 -15.91 -17.18
CA ALA A 346 -1.74 -15.08 -16.47
C ALA A 346 -1.68 -13.68 -17.08
N ARG A 347 -1.38 -12.68 -16.23
CA ARG A 347 -0.96 -11.36 -16.69
C ARG A 347 0.36 -11.53 -17.47
N CYS A 348 0.35 -11.23 -18.77
CA CYS A 348 1.53 -11.23 -19.62
C CYS A 348 2.50 -10.10 -19.26
#